data_AF-A0A0G0Y217-F1
#
_entry.id   AF-A0A0G0Y217-F1
#
_cell.length_a   1.000
_cell.length_b   1.000
_cell.length_c   1.000
_cell.angle_alpha   90.00
_cell.angle_beta   90.00
_cell.angle_gamma   90.00
#
_symmetry.space_group_name_H-M   'P 1'
#
loop_
_entity.id
_entity.type
_entity.pdbx_description
1 polymer ?
#
loop_
_entity_poly.entity_id
_entity_poly.type
_entity_poly.pdbx_seq_one_letter_code
_entity_poly.pdbx_strand_id
1 'polypeptide(L)'
;MKHEPNATANAAAVTVAVLYVVCRIAIALFPDLAMSVAQSWFHGLELSKVSSWNLSMGPFILGLVTSVISAWLVGYVFATAYNYFVKR
;
A
#
# COMPACT_ATOMS: atom_id res chain seq x y z
N MET A 1 3.53 14.31 -21.00
CA MET A 1 2.05 14.44 -21.04
C MET A 1 1.54 14.69 -19.64
N LYS A 2 0.39 15.37 -19.49
CA LYS A 2 -0.25 15.56 -18.17
C LYS A 2 -0.93 14.28 -17.72
N HIS A 3 -1.06 14.10 -16.42
CA HIS A 3 -1.87 13.04 -15.84
C HIS A 3 -3.34 13.44 -15.81
N GLU A 4 -4.24 12.48 -16.01
CA GLU A 4 -5.64 12.61 -15.61
C GLU A 4 -5.72 12.20 -14.12
N PRO A 5 -6.08 13.10 -13.18
CA PRO A 5 -5.96 12.82 -11.75
C PRO A 5 -6.79 11.62 -11.28
N ASN A 6 -8.02 11.47 -11.77
CA ASN A 6 -8.89 10.38 -11.34
C ASN A 6 -8.40 9.04 -11.90
N ALA A 7 -7.97 9.01 -13.16
CA ALA A 7 -7.39 7.79 -13.74
C ALA A 7 -6.12 7.36 -12.99
N THR A 8 -5.26 8.32 -12.64
CA THR A 8 -4.01 8.04 -11.89
C THR A 8 -4.30 7.54 -10.49
N ALA A 9 -5.25 8.17 -9.78
CA ALA A 9 -5.69 7.75 -8.46
C ALA A 9 -6.30 6.35 -8.46
N ASN A 10 -7.18 6.05 -9.43
CA ASN A 10 -7.78 4.72 -9.58
C ASN A 10 -6.73 3.64 -9.88
N ALA A 11 -5.76 3.93 -10.76
CA ALA A 11 -4.66 3.02 -11.05
C ALA A 11 -3.81 2.74 -9.81
N ALA A 12 -3.46 3.77 -9.02
CA ALA A 12 -2.74 3.61 -7.76
C ALA A 12 -3.53 2.76 -6.75
N ALA A 13 -4.82 3.04 -6.60
CA ALA A 13 -5.73 2.33 -5.70
C ALA A 13 -5.81 0.83 -6.04
N VAL A 14 -6.04 0.48 -7.31
CA VAL A 14 -6.12 -0.92 -7.77
C VAL A 14 -4.77 -1.63 -7.61
N THR A 15 -3.67 -0.95 -7.95
CA THR A 15 -2.32 -1.52 -7.81
C THR A 15 -2.03 -1.88 -6.36
N VAL A 16 -2.35 -0.97 -5.42
CA VAL A 16 -2.16 -1.23 -3.99
C VAL A 16 -3.13 -2.28 -3.46
N ALA A 17 -4.37 -2.34 -3.94
CA ALA A 17 -5.30 -3.42 -3.58
C ALA A 17 -4.74 -4.80 -3.92
N VAL A 18 -4.23 -4.97 -5.15
CA VAL A 18 -3.62 -6.22 -5.60
C VAL A 18 -2.38 -6.54 -4.78
N LEU A 19 -1.49 -5.57 -4.59
CA LEU A 19 -0.29 -5.74 -3.77
C LEU A 19 -0.65 -6.16 -2.34
N TYR A 20 -1.65 -5.55 -1.72
CA TYR A 20 -2.09 -5.88 -0.37
C TYR A 20 -2.57 -7.34 -0.25
N VAL A 21 -3.34 -7.82 -1.23
CA VAL A 21 -3.77 -9.23 -1.29
C VAL A 21 -2.56 -10.16 -1.47
N VAL A 22 -1.61 -9.80 -2.33
CA VAL A 22 -0.36 -10.56 -2.49
C VAL A 22 0.44 -10.60 -1.19
N CYS A 23 0.55 -9.49 -0.46
CA CYS A 23 1.21 -9.44 0.84
C CYS A 23 0.54 -10.39 1.85
N ARG A 24 -0.80 -10.46 1.85
CA ARG A 24 -1.55 -11.39 2.70
C ARG A 24 -1.23 -12.84 2.39
N ILE A 25 -1.15 -13.19 1.10
CA ILE A 25 -0.78 -14.54 0.65
C ILE A 25 0.68 -14.85 1.03
N ALA A 26 1.58 -13.88 0.84
CA ALA A 26 3.00 -14.02 1.18
C ALA A 26 3.20 -14.26 2.68
N ILE A 27 2.48 -13.54 3.56
CA ILE A 27 2.51 -13.79 4.99
C ILE A 27 1.99 -15.20 5.31
N ALA A 28 0.91 -15.65 4.66
CA ALA A 28 0.34 -16.97 4.92
C ALA A 28 1.25 -18.13 4.50
N LEU A 29 2.05 -17.96 3.44
CA LEU A 29 2.93 -19.00 2.89
C LEU A 29 4.38 -18.90 3.38
N PHE A 30 4.89 -17.68 3.58
CA PHE A 30 6.29 -17.37 3.83
C PHE A 30 6.47 -16.26 4.89
N PRO A 31 6.04 -16.47 6.16
CA PRO A 31 6.12 -15.49 7.24
C PRO A 31 7.45 -14.73 7.33
N ASP A 32 8.54 -15.46 7.48
CA ASP A 32 9.82 -14.87 7.88
C ASP A 32 10.40 -14.00 6.77
N LEU A 33 10.24 -14.45 5.53
CA LEU A 33 10.61 -13.68 4.35
C LEU A 33 9.74 -12.42 4.24
N ALA A 34 8.42 -12.56 4.36
CA ALA A 34 7.51 -11.41 4.26
C ALA A 34 7.76 -10.37 5.36
N MET A 35 8.05 -10.82 6.59
CA MET A 35 8.42 -9.94 7.70
C MET A 35 9.78 -9.26 7.48
N SER A 36 10.77 -9.97 6.94
CA SER A 36 12.08 -9.39 6.60
C SER A 36 11.97 -8.31 5.51
N VAL A 37 11.15 -8.55 4.49
CA VAL A 37 10.86 -7.56 3.45
C VAL A 37 10.17 -6.34 4.05
N ALA A 38 9.12 -6.53 4.87
CA ALA A 38 8.44 -5.43 5.53
C ALA A 38 9.40 -4.59 6.40
N GLN A 39 10.26 -5.24 7.17
CA GLN A 39 11.27 -4.58 8.01
C GLN A 39 12.24 -3.71 7.20
N SER A 40 12.52 -4.05 5.94
CA SER A 40 13.41 -3.27 5.06
C SER A 40 12.78 -1.95 4.56
N TRP A 41 11.45 -1.85 4.56
CA TRP A 41 10.72 -0.66 4.10
C TRP A 41 10.44 0.32 5.24
N PHE A 42 10.16 -0.20 6.44
CA PHE A 42 9.82 0.62 7.60
C PHE A 42 11.06 0.92 8.45
N HIS A 43 11.34 2.21 8.64
CA HIS A 43 12.38 2.68 9.56
C HIS A 43 11.77 2.95 10.94
N GLY A 44 12.48 2.63 12.02
CA GLY A 44 12.07 2.95 13.40
C GLY A 44 11.01 2.01 14.01
N LEU A 45 10.63 0.94 13.32
CA LEU A 45 9.78 -0.13 13.86
C LEU A 45 10.60 -1.41 13.96
N GLU A 46 10.46 -2.15 15.06
CA GLU A 46 11.06 -3.49 15.22
C GLU A 46 9.96 -4.54 15.11
N LEU A 47 9.72 -5.00 13.88
CA LEU A 47 8.62 -5.90 13.56
C LEU A 47 8.85 -7.32 14.08
N SER A 48 10.11 -7.70 14.36
CA SER A 48 10.48 -8.96 15.00
C SER A 48 9.93 -9.13 16.42
N LYS A 49 9.55 -8.03 17.08
CA LYS A 49 8.96 -8.04 18.42
C LYS A 49 7.43 -8.20 18.42
N VAL A 50 6.80 -8.20 17.25
CA VAL A 50 5.35 -8.38 17.13
C VAL A 50 5.06 -9.89 17.14
N SER A 51 4.67 -10.42 18.29
CA SER A 51 4.49 -11.88 18.50
C SER A 51 3.12 -12.42 18.08
N SER A 52 2.15 -11.56 17.75
CA SER A 52 0.79 -12.00 17.43
C SER A 52 0.56 -12.10 15.93
N TRP A 53 0.78 -13.31 15.41
CA TRP A 53 0.36 -13.68 14.07
C TRP A 53 -1.17 -13.75 14.02
N ASN A 54 -1.81 -12.81 13.32
CA ASN A 54 -3.26 -12.70 13.27
C ASN A 54 -3.75 -12.59 11.81
N LEU A 55 -4.28 -13.70 11.29
CA LEU A 55 -4.91 -13.78 9.97
C LEU A 55 -6.45 -13.64 10.06
N SER A 56 -6.98 -12.92 11.04
CA SER A 56 -8.41 -12.63 11.07
C SER A 56 -8.84 -11.73 9.89
N MET A 57 -10.12 -11.84 9.54
CA MET A 57 -10.69 -11.14 8.38
C MET A 57 -10.95 -9.65 8.66
N GLY A 58 -11.23 -9.28 9.92
CA GLY A 58 -11.50 -7.90 10.32
C GLY A 58 -10.34 -6.93 10.02
N PRO A 59 -9.15 -7.15 10.60
CA PRO A 59 -7.95 -6.36 10.30
C PRO A 59 -7.56 -6.42 8.82
N PHE A 60 -7.79 -7.55 8.14
CA PHE A 60 -7.53 -7.66 6.70
C PHE A 60 -8.38 -6.68 5.89
N ILE A 61 -9.71 -6.67 6.11
CA ILE A 61 -10.63 -5.77 5.40
C ILE A 61 -10.31 -4.32 5.74
N LEU A 62 -10.09 -4.00 7.03
CA LEU A 62 -9.75 -2.66 7.46
C LEU A 62 -8.46 -2.16 6.79
N GLY A 63 -7.41 -2.98 6.79
CA GLY A 63 -6.13 -2.64 6.15
C GLY A 63 -6.25 -2.53 4.62
N LEU A 64 -7.06 -3.37 3.97
CA LEU A 64 -7.33 -3.28 2.53
C LEU A 64 -8.03 -1.96 2.20
N VAL A 65 -9.11 -1.64 2.89
CA VAL A 65 -9.88 -0.40 2.65
C VAL A 65 -9.02 0.83 2.90
N THR A 66 -8.32 0.89 4.03
CA THR A 66 -7.47 2.03 4.38
C THR A 66 -6.30 2.19 3.41
N SER A 67 -5.60 1.12 3.04
CA SER A 67 -4.50 1.19 2.07
C SER A 67 -4.95 1.62 0.67
N VAL A 68 -6.09 1.14 0.19
CA VAL A 68 -6.68 1.53 -1.10
C VAL A 68 -7.06 3.01 -1.12
N ILE A 69 -7.73 3.49 -0.07
CA ILE A 69 -8.10 4.92 0.05
C ILE A 69 -6.84 5.78 0.13
N SER A 70 -5.85 5.40 0.93
CA SER A 70 -4.57 6.12 1.02
C SER A 70 -3.85 6.16 -0.33
N ALA A 71 -3.79 5.05 -1.07
CA ALA A 71 -3.17 4.99 -2.38
C ALA A 71 -3.89 5.87 -3.42
N TRP A 72 -5.22 5.87 -3.39
CA TRP A 72 -6.03 6.76 -4.23
C TRP A 72 -5.69 8.23 -3.95
N LEU A 73 -5.69 8.64 -2.68
CA LEU A 73 -5.37 10.01 -2.26
C LEU A 73 -3.95 10.41 -2.70
N VAL A 74 -2.96 9.55 -2.46
CA VAL A 74 -1.58 9.78 -2.90
C VAL A 74 -1.50 9.92 -4.42
N GLY A 75 -2.15 9.04 -5.18
CA GLY A 75 -2.17 9.10 -6.65
C GLY A 75 -2.83 10.37 -7.19
N TYR A 76 -3.94 10.80 -6.58
CA TYR A 76 -4.63 12.04 -6.94
C TYR A 76 -3.76 13.28 -6.68
N VAL A 77 -3.15 13.35 -5.49
CA VAL A 77 -2.25 14.44 -5.09
C VAL A 77 -1.02 14.47 -6.01
N PHE A 78 -0.42 13.31 -6.28
CA PHE A 78 0.72 13.19 -7.18
C PHE A 78 0.39 13.71 -8.58
N ALA A 79 -0.72 13.26 -9.18
CA ALA A 79 -1.12 13.71 -10.52
C ALA A 79 -1.37 15.22 -10.57
N THR A 80 -2.01 15.78 -9.55
CA THR A 80 -2.27 17.22 -9.46
C THR A 80 -0.98 18.02 -9.31
N ALA A 81 -0.08 17.58 -8.43
CA ALA A 81 1.22 18.22 -8.22
C ALA A 81 2.09 18.14 -9.48
N TYR A 82 2.16 16.97 -10.13
CA TYR A 82 2.88 16.80 -11.39
C TYR A 82 2.36 17.78 -12.45
N ASN A 83 1.03 17.86 -12.61
CA ASN A 83 0.41 18.74 -13.58
C ASN A 83 0.64 20.23 -13.28
N TYR A 84 0.80 20.59 -12.01
CA TYR A 84 1.18 21.95 -11.59
C TYR A 84 2.62 22.28 -12.00
N PHE A 85 3.57 21.38 -11.74
CA PHE A 85 4.98 21.62 -12.03
C PHE A 85 5.33 21.53 -13.53
N VAL A 86 4.72 20.61 -14.29
CA VAL A 86 5.01 20.45 -15.72
C VAL A 86 4.48 21.61 -16.58
N LYS A 87 3.68 22.50 -15.98
CA LYS A 87 3.05 23.66 -16.62
C LYS A 87 3.72 24.99 -16.25
N ARG A 88 4.75 24.98 -15.39
CA ARG A 88 5.68 26.09 -15.19
C ARG A 88 6.89 25.92 -16.10
#